data_AF-H2CAB5-F1
#
_entry.id   AF-H2CAB5-F1
#
_cell.length_a   1.000
_cell.length_b   1.000
_cell.length_c   1.000
_cell.angle_alpha   90.00
_cell.angle_beta   90.00
_cell.angle_gamma   90.00
#
_symmetry.space_group_name_H-M   'P 1'
#
loop_
_entity.id
_entity.type
_entity.pdbx_description
1 polymer ?
#
loop_
_entity_poly.entity_id
_entity_poly.type
_entity_poly.pdbx_seq_one_letter_code
_entity_poly.pdbx_strand_id
1 'polypeptide(L)'
;MKPIAITESKHDLYALERILGVLPSISFSGFAASGKNAAISYARSALLSPNRRVVLVIDSDSLDPGKIDEGRQFVNDYLAKPDRNRFLLVQMIPEFERVFFYNEYMVTKGTVEKIHLAPRQGLYDLKGIASEDDYYEYIDGLSTKELESIARNAPEIQEIASFLSISVSAV
;
A
#
# COMPACT_ATOMS: atom_id res chain seq x y z
N MET A 1 13.72 -16.71 1.03
CA MET A 1 12.85 -16.22 2.12
C MET A 1 11.62 -15.59 1.52
N LYS A 2 10.45 -15.71 2.17
CA LYS A 2 9.24 -15.00 1.74
C LYS A 2 9.50 -13.48 1.74
N PRO A 3 9.11 -12.72 0.70
CA PRO A 3 9.11 -11.26 0.73
C PRO A 3 8.30 -10.73 1.93
N ILE A 4 8.63 -9.54 2.42
CA ILE A 4 7.88 -8.85 3.48
C ILE A 4 7.27 -7.56 2.95
N ALA A 5 5.99 -7.32 3.26
CA ALA A 5 5.34 -6.03 3.07
C ALA A 5 5.14 -5.38 4.44
N ILE A 6 5.58 -4.13 4.56
CA ILE A 6 5.57 -3.35 5.80
C ILE A 6 4.67 -2.13 5.57
N THR A 7 3.70 -1.91 6.44
CA THR A 7 2.77 -0.77 6.39
C THR A 7 2.87 0.08 7.65
N GLU A 8 2.28 1.28 7.63
CA GLU A 8 2.21 2.16 8.81
C GLU A 8 1.26 1.65 9.88
N SER A 9 0.14 1.06 9.47
CA SER A 9 -0.93 0.64 10.37
C SER A 9 -1.45 -0.76 10.06
N LYS A 10 -2.23 -1.31 11.00
CA LYS A 10 -2.92 -2.60 10.82
C LYS A 10 -3.98 -2.55 9.73
N HIS A 11 -4.66 -1.41 9.57
CA HIS A 11 -5.67 -1.18 8.55
C HIS A 11 -5.11 -1.35 7.15
N ASP A 12 -4.01 -0.67 6.85
CA ASP A 12 -3.41 -0.70 5.52
C ASP A 12 -2.86 -2.09 5.22
N LEU A 13 -2.30 -2.78 6.23
CA LEU A 13 -1.86 -4.16 6.04
C LEU A 13 -3.04 -5.08 5.74
N TYR A 14 -4.13 -4.96 6.51
CA TYR A 14 -5.32 -5.77 6.31
C TYR A 14 -5.88 -5.59 4.90
N ALA A 15 -6.07 -4.34 4.49
CA ALA A 15 -6.50 -3.99 3.16
C ALA A 15 -5.58 -4.57 2.07
N LEU A 16 -4.26 -4.41 2.23
CA LEU A 16 -3.26 -4.92 1.31
C LEU A 16 -3.31 -6.46 1.20
N GLU A 17 -3.44 -7.16 2.32
CA GLU A 17 -3.56 -8.62 2.36
C GLU A 17 -4.83 -9.11 1.66
N ARG A 18 -5.95 -8.42 1.84
CA ARG A 18 -7.23 -8.76 1.17
C ARG A 18 -7.15 -8.51 -0.34
N ILE A 19 -6.59 -7.38 -0.76
CA ILE A 19 -6.45 -7.02 -2.18
C ILE A 19 -5.44 -7.94 -2.89
N LEU A 20 -4.27 -8.18 -2.30
CA LEU A 20 -3.26 -9.04 -2.93
C LEU A 20 -3.61 -10.52 -2.81
N GLY A 21 -4.41 -10.91 -1.81
CA GLY A 21 -4.82 -12.29 -1.57
C GLY A 21 -5.71 -12.88 -2.68
N VAL A 22 -6.36 -12.04 -3.49
CA VAL A 22 -7.11 -12.51 -4.67
C VAL A 22 -6.22 -12.69 -5.91
N LEU A 23 -4.96 -12.24 -5.88
CA LEU A 23 -4.05 -12.40 -7.00
C LEU A 23 -3.32 -13.75 -6.92
N PRO A 24 -3.39 -14.59 -7.97
CA PRO A 24 -2.65 -15.84 -7.98
C PRO A 24 -1.14 -15.57 -7.96
N SER A 25 -0.39 -16.41 -7.24
CA SER A 25 1.09 -16.38 -7.17
C SER A 25 1.71 -15.27 -6.31
N ILE A 26 0.92 -14.43 -5.64
CA ILE A 26 1.44 -13.47 -4.67
C ILE A 26 1.50 -14.12 -3.28
N SER A 27 2.69 -14.15 -2.69
CA SER A 27 2.87 -14.67 -1.34
C SER A 27 3.91 -13.83 -0.60
N PHE A 28 3.47 -13.10 0.42
CA PHE A 28 4.34 -12.28 1.28
C PHE A 28 4.04 -12.48 2.78
N SER A 29 4.93 -12.03 3.64
CA SER A 29 4.68 -11.86 5.08
C SER A 29 4.30 -10.41 5.34
N GLY A 30 3.19 -10.16 6.00
CA GLY A 30 2.76 -8.83 6.42
C GLY A 30 3.41 -8.37 7.72
N PHE A 31 3.70 -7.07 7.85
CA PHE A 31 4.02 -6.44 9.12
C PHE A 31 3.42 -5.03 9.20
N ALA A 32 2.50 -4.84 10.14
CA ALA A 32 1.92 -3.54 10.43
C ALA A 32 2.75 -2.86 11.51
N ALA A 33 3.31 -1.70 11.19
CA ALA A 33 4.00 -0.88 12.17
C ALA A 33 3.00 -0.08 13.03
N SER A 34 3.52 0.83 13.84
CA SER A 34 2.74 1.80 14.61
C SER A 34 3.14 3.22 14.18
N GLY A 35 2.95 3.50 12.90
CA GLY A 35 3.27 4.75 12.22
C GLY A 35 4.51 4.72 11.34
N LYS A 36 4.61 5.71 10.45
CA LYS A 36 5.68 5.94 9.46
C LYS A 36 7.10 5.65 9.94
N ASN A 37 7.53 6.30 11.03
CA ASN A 37 8.90 6.19 11.54
C ASN A 37 9.23 4.76 12.01
N ALA A 38 8.25 4.07 12.61
CA ALA A 38 8.40 2.68 13.01
C ALA A 38 8.51 1.78 11.76
N ALA A 39 7.65 2.00 10.76
CA ALA A 39 7.68 1.25 9.49
C ALA A 39 9.05 1.36 8.79
N ILE A 40 9.60 2.58 8.68
CA ILE A 40 10.94 2.83 8.10
C ILE A 40 12.02 2.09 8.90
N SER A 41 11.98 2.15 10.24
CA SER A 41 12.95 1.47 11.10
C SER A 41 12.91 -0.06 10.95
N TYR A 42 11.70 -0.63 10.83
CA TYR A 42 11.52 -2.05 10.55
C TYR A 42 12.02 -2.44 9.16
N ALA A 43 11.74 -1.63 8.14
CA ALA A 43 12.24 -1.86 6.79
C ALA A 43 13.77 -1.91 6.76
N ARG A 44 14.43 -0.98 7.45
CA ARG A 44 15.89 -0.97 7.61
C ARG A 44 16.40 -2.28 8.21
N SER A 45 15.76 -2.73 9.29
CA SER A 45 16.12 -3.97 9.99
C SER A 45 15.89 -5.20 9.11
N ALA A 46 14.78 -5.26 8.37
CA ALA A 46 14.47 -6.34 7.44
C ALA A 46 15.49 -6.42 6.30
N LEU A 47 15.99 -5.27 5.83
CA LEU A 47 17.01 -5.18 4.78
C LEU A 47 18.40 -5.66 5.23
N LEU A 48 18.66 -5.84 6.53
CA LEU A 48 19.88 -6.47 7.04
C LEU A 48 19.91 -7.98 6.77
N SER A 49 18.73 -8.62 6.64
CA SER A 49 18.64 -10.04 6.28
C SER A 49 19.03 -10.23 4.80
N PRO A 50 20.08 -11.00 4.47
CA PRO A 50 20.44 -11.28 3.08
C PRO A 50 19.28 -12.01 2.38
N ASN A 51 19.05 -11.69 1.11
CA ASN A 51 18.03 -12.33 0.25
C ASN A 51 16.56 -12.13 0.66
N ARG A 52 16.26 -11.24 1.62
CA ARG A 52 14.88 -10.77 1.87
C ARG A 52 14.59 -9.55 0.99
N ARG A 53 13.45 -9.61 0.31
CA ARG A 53 12.84 -8.49 -0.44
C ARG A 53 11.84 -7.79 0.47
N VAL A 54 11.86 -6.46 0.45
CA VAL A 54 11.10 -5.61 1.37
C VAL A 54 10.30 -4.61 0.54
N VAL A 55 8.98 -4.62 0.73
CA VAL A 55 8.10 -3.55 0.29
C VAL A 55 7.76 -2.71 1.51
N LEU A 56 7.97 -1.40 1.42
CA LEU A 56 7.54 -0.43 2.41
C LEU A 56 6.41 0.39 1.80
N VAL A 57 5.23 0.33 2.41
CA VAL A 57 4.05 1.11 2.01
C VAL A 57 3.82 2.15 3.09
N ILE A 58 3.84 3.43 2.71
CA ILE A 58 3.62 4.56 3.62
C ILE A 58 2.72 5.60 2.97
N ASP A 59 1.98 6.35 3.76
CA ASP A 59 1.15 7.44 3.28
C ASP A 59 2.04 8.67 2.99
N SER A 60 1.65 9.52 2.06
CA SER A 60 2.42 10.73 1.76
C SER A 60 2.10 11.88 2.71
N ASP A 61 0.97 11.84 3.41
CA ASP A 61 0.40 12.93 4.24
C ASP A 61 0.25 14.26 3.50
N SER A 62 0.38 14.24 2.16
CA SER A 62 0.45 15.44 1.35
C SER A 62 0.05 15.18 -0.09
N LEU A 63 -0.55 16.19 -0.71
CA LEU A 63 -0.84 16.24 -2.13
C LEU A 63 0.16 17.12 -2.89
N ASP A 64 1.07 17.79 -2.18
CA ASP A 64 2.10 18.65 -2.77
C ASP A 64 3.23 17.77 -3.34
N PRO A 65 3.44 17.79 -4.68
CA PRO A 65 4.49 16.98 -5.30
C PRO A 65 5.88 17.20 -4.70
N GLY A 66 6.22 18.43 -4.31
CA GLY A 66 7.51 18.75 -3.71
C GLY A 66 7.72 18.02 -2.39
N LYS A 67 6.71 18.02 -1.52
CA LYS A 67 6.76 17.32 -0.23
C LYS A 67 6.77 15.79 -0.39
N ILE A 68 6.04 15.27 -1.37
CA ILE A 68 6.02 13.84 -1.69
C ILE A 68 7.42 13.38 -2.10
N ASP A 69 8.05 14.12 -3.02
CA ASP A 69 9.39 13.82 -3.54
C ASP A 69 10.47 13.98 -2.46
N GLU A 70 10.40 15.02 -1.62
CA GLU A 70 11.29 15.19 -0.47
C GLU A 70 11.19 14.01 0.51
N GLY A 71 9.97 13.60 0.86
CA GLY A 71 9.73 12.44 1.73
C GLY A 71 10.25 11.14 1.12
N ARG A 72 10.07 10.96 -0.20
CA ARG A 72 10.58 9.80 -0.94
C ARG A 72 12.11 9.74 -0.89
N GLN A 73 12.75 10.87 -1.17
CA GLN A 73 14.20 10.98 -1.19
C GLN A 73 14.78 10.71 0.20
N PHE A 74 14.19 11.30 1.24
CA PHE A 74 14.59 11.05 2.63
C PHE A 74 14.57 9.57 2.99
N VAL A 75 13.48 8.85 2.68
CA VAL A 75 13.37 7.42 3.02
C VAL A 75 14.39 6.59 2.25
N ASN A 76 14.56 6.86 0.95
CA ASN A 76 15.55 6.14 0.13
C ASN A 76 16.99 6.36 0.62
N ASP A 77 17.34 7.60 0.95
CA ASP A 77 18.65 7.96 1.48
C ASP A 77 18.88 7.32 2.86
N TYR A 78 17.87 7.34 3.74
CA TYR A 78 17.95 6.76 5.08
C TYR A 78 18.10 5.23 5.06
N LEU A 79 17.41 4.56 4.14
CA LEU A 79 17.49 3.10 3.97
C LEU A 79 18.74 2.67 3.17
N ALA A 80 19.47 3.64 2.61
CA ALA A 80 20.86 3.54 2.15
C ALA A 80 21.17 2.31 1.28
N LYS A 81 20.28 1.91 0.36
CA LYS A 81 20.58 0.82 -0.58
C LYS A 81 20.19 1.15 -2.03
N PRO A 82 21.14 1.08 -2.98
CA PRO A 82 20.86 1.10 -4.42
C PRO A 82 20.31 -0.23 -4.95
N ASP A 83 20.13 -1.24 -4.09
CA ASP A 83 19.60 -2.55 -4.50
C ASP A 83 18.07 -2.50 -4.68
N ARG A 84 17.67 -1.87 -5.80
CA ARG A 84 16.29 -1.76 -6.26
C ARG A 84 15.62 -3.12 -6.48
N ASN A 85 16.39 -4.21 -6.56
CA ASN A 85 15.82 -5.55 -6.72
C ASN A 85 15.26 -6.09 -5.39
N ARG A 86 15.73 -5.53 -4.26
CA ARG A 86 15.40 -6.00 -2.91
C ARG A 86 14.56 -5.03 -2.10
N PHE A 87 14.43 -3.79 -2.54
CA PHE A 87 13.65 -2.78 -1.85
C PHE A 87 12.71 -2.04 -2.80
N LEU A 88 11.45 -1.92 -2.39
CA LEU A 88 10.45 -1.07 -3.02
C LEU A 88 9.82 -0.16 -1.97
N LEU A 89 9.81 1.13 -2.23
CA LEU A 89 9.04 2.13 -1.50
C LEU A 89 7.81 2.50 -2.32
N VAL A 90 6.62 2.30 -1.77
CA VAL A 90 5.36 2.76 -2.35
C VAL A 90 4.77 3.82 -1.43
N GLN A 91 4.61 5.03 -1.95
CA GLN A 91 3.92 6.11 -1.25
C GLN A 91 2.49 6.19 -1.73
N MET A 92 1.54 6.00 -0.81
CA MET A 92 0.13 6.18 -1.08
C MET A 92 -0.20 7.67 -1.01
N ILE A 93 -0.83 8.22 -2.05
CA ILE A 93 -1.08 9.66 -2.17
C ILE A 93 -2.59 9.95 -2.16
N PRO A 94 -3.14 10.69 -1.17
CA PRO A 94 -2.45 11.07 0.07
C PRO A 94 -2.30 9.89 1.04
N GLU A 95 -3.17 8.89 0.91
CA GLU A 95 -3.34 7.78 1.86
C GLU A 95 -3.77 6.49 1.16
N PHE A 96 -3.57 5.35 1.82
CA PHE A 96 -3.85 4.01 1.29
C PHE A 96 -5.29 3.86 0.79
N GLU A 97 -6.29 4.38 1.50
CA GLU A 97 -7.71 4.17 1.21
C GLU A 97 -8.16 4.63 -0.17
N ARG A 98 -7.36 5.48 -0.84
CA ARG A 98 -7.59 5.86 -2.23
C ARG A 98 -7.70 4.65 -3.16
N VAL A 99 -7.02 3.53 -2.87
CA VAL A 99 -7.06 2.34 -3.74
C VAL A 99 -8.48 1.80 -3.94
N PHE A 100 -9.37 1.98 -2.97
CA PHE A 100 -10.76 1.51 -3.04
C PHE A 100 -11.65 2.32 -3.98
N PHE A 101 -11.14 3.41 -4.56
CA PHE A 101 -11.86 4.22 -5.54
C PHE A 101 -11.50 3.85 -6.98
N TYR A 102 -10.55 2.94 -7.19
CA TYR A 102 -10.26 2.31 -8.48
C TYR A 102 -11.19 1.12 -8.79
N ASN A 103 -12.21 0.91 -7.94
CA ASN A 103 -13.27 -0.04 -8.20
C ASN A 103 -14.21 0.52 -9.29
N GLU A 104 -14.24 -0.13 -10.46
CA GLU A 104 -15.03 0.27 -11.64
C GLU A 104 -16.54 0.38 -11.35
N TYR A 105 -17.04 -0.30 -10.32
CA TYR A 105 -18.44 -0.30 -9.92
C TYR A 105 -18.81 0.90 -9.01
N MET A 106 -17.83 1.64 -8.50
CA MET A 106 -18.02 2.75 -7.54
C MET A 106 -17.92 4.14 -8.20
N VAL A 107 -17.50 4.24 -9.46
CA VAL A 107 -17.18 5.53 -10.10
C VAL A 107 -18.32 5.98 -11.01
N THR A 108 -19.25 6.78 -10.47
CA THR A 108 -20.00 7.71 -11.31
C THR A 108 -19.03 8.83 -11.77
N LYS A 109 -19.06 9.19 -13.06
CA LYS A 109 -18.09 10.08 -13.75
C LYS A 109 -17.77 11.42 -13.05
N GLY A 110 -18.56 11.88 -12.08
CA GLY A 110 -18.35 13.13 -11.34
C GLY A 110 -17.58 13.00 -10.02
N THR A 111 -17.23 11.78 -9.58
CA THR A 111 -16.69 11.53 -8.23
C THR A 111 -15.16 11.49 -8.21
N VAL A 112 -14.51 11.20 -9.35
CA VAL A 112 -13.05 11.00 -9.45
C VAL A 112 -12.24 12.23 -9.02
N GLU A 113 -12.65 13.43 -9.44
CA GLU A 113 -11.94 14.67 -9.11
C GLU A 113 -12.05 15.08 -7.64
N LYS A 114 -13.14 14.71 -6.95
CA LYS A 114 -13.34 15.02 -5.52
C LYS A 114 -12.57 14.07 -4.60
N ILE A 115 -12.37 12.82 -5.03
CA ILE A 115 -11.63 11.79 -4.26
C ILE A 115 -10.13 12.11 -4.22
N HIS A 116 -9.59 12.72 -5.28
CA HIS A 116 -8.15 12.99 -5.38
C HIS A 116 -7.63 14.03 -4.38
N LEU A 117 -8.52 14.75 -3.68
CA LEU A 117 -8.19 15.85 -2.78
C LEU A 117 -8.74 15.66 -1.36
N ALA A 118 -9.39 14.53 -1.07
CA ALA A 118 -10.04 14.32 0.22
C ALA A 118 -9.05 13.70 1.24
N PRO A 119 -8.89 14.28 2.45
CA PRO A 119 -8.17 13.64 3.56
C PRO A 119 -8.89 12.37 4.03
N ARG A 120 -8.26 11.52 4.86
CA ARG A 120 -8.83 10.26 5.41
C ARG A 120 -10.32 10.31 5.72
N GLN A 121 -10.72 11.32 6.49
CA GLN A 121 -12.09 11.50 6.92
C GLN A 121 -13.05 11.71 5.74
N GLY A 122 -12.63 12.46 4.72
CA GLY A 122 -13.42 12.63 3.50
C GLY A 122 -13.52 11.35 2.66
N LEU A 123 -12.52 10.46 2.72
CA LEU A 123 -12.60 9.15 2.07
C LEU A 123 -13.55 8.20 2.83
N TYR A 124 -13.54 8.26 4.16
CA TYR A 124 -14.47 7.53 5.03
C TYR A 124 -15.90 8.01 4.86
N ASP A 125 -16.13 9.32 4.88
CA ASP A 125 -17.44 9.92 4.67
C ASP A 125 -18.02 9.57 3.28
N LEU A 126 -17.18 9.55 2.23
CA LEU A 126 -17.58 9.14 0.87
C LEU A 126 -17.95 7.65 0.76
N LYS A 127 -17.47 6.82 1.69
CA LYS A 127 -17.74 5.37 1.75
C LYS A 127 -18.78 5.01 2.81
N GLY A 128 -19.21 5.96 3.63
CA GLY A 128 -20.11 5.73 4.77
C GLY A 128 -19.46 4.98 5.93
N ILE A 129 -18.13 5.05 6.06
CA ILE A 129 -17.36 4.42 7.14
C ILE A 129 -17.30 5.41 8.31
N ALA A 130 -17.98 5.12 9.42
CA ALA A 130 -18.01 6.03 10.58
C ALA A 130 -16.99 5.66 11.65
N SER A 131 -16.45 4.43 11.60
CA SER A 131 -15.57 3.87 12.63
C SER A 131 -14.45 2.98 12.06
N GLU A 132 -13.51 2.60 12.93
CA GLU A 132 -12.47 1.62 12.62
C GLU A 132 -13.05 0.23 12.31
N ASP A 133 -14.08 -0.19 13.06
CA ASP A 133 -14.76 -1.47 12.84
C ASP A 133 -15.50 -1.45 11.48
N ASP A 134 -16.11 -0.32 11.12
CA ASP A 134 -16.78 -0.14 9.83
C ASP A 134 -15.80 -0.26 8.65
N TYR A 135 -14.52 0.03 8.86
CA TYR A 135 -13.49 -0.10 7.84
C TYR A 135 -13.17 -1.56 7.53
N TYR A 136 -13.01 -2.38 8.56
CA TYR A 136 -12.82 -3.82 8.40
C TYR A 136 -14.07 -4.46 7.78
N GLU A 137 -15.26 -4.11 8.27
CA GLU A 137 -16.53 -4.59 7.71
C GLU A 137 -16.69 -4.21 6.24
N TYR A 138 -16.32 -2.97 5.87
CA TYR A 138 -16.32 -2.53 4.47
C TYR A 138 -15.41 -3.41 3.62
N ILE A 139 -14.16 -3.65 4.04
CA ILE A 139 -13.20 -4.47 3.29
C ILE A 139 -13.70 -5.92 3.18
N ASP A 140 -14.28 -6.47 4.24
CA ASP A 140 -14.81 -7.82 4.25
C ASP A 140 -16.08 -7.98 3.41
N GLY A 141 -16.85 -6.90 3.28
CA GLY A 141 -18.00 -6.82 2.38
C GLY A 141 -17.64 -6.79 0.89
N LEU A 142 -16.38 -6.47 0.53
CA LEU A 142 -15.95 -6.46 -0.87
C LEU A 142 -15.91 -7.88 -1.46
N SER A 143 -16.57 -8.06 -2.60
CA SER A 143 -16.52 -9.30 -3.34
C SER A 143 -15.14 -9.54 -3.95
N THR A 144 -14.82 -10.81 -4.27
CA THR A 144 -13.58 -11.16 -4.98
C THR A 144 -13.40 -10.36 -6.28
N LYS A 145 -14.48 -10.15 -7.04
CA LYS A 145 -14.44 -9.37 -8.30
C LYS A 145 -14.06 -7.91 -8.08
N GLU A 146 -14.52 -7.32 -6.98
CA GLU A 146 -14.19 -5.93 -6.63
C GLU A 146 -12.73 -5.80 -6.18
N LEU A 147 -12.25 -6.74 -5.36
CA LEU A 147 -10.85 -6.82 -4.97
C LEU A 147 -9.94 -7.03 -6.20
N GLU A 148 -10.33 -7.90 -7.14
CA GLU A 148 -9.63 -8.09 -8.41
C GLU A 148 -9.67 -6.83 -9.29
N SER A 149 -10.77 -6.09 -9.30
CA SER A 149 -10.87 -4.79 -9.98
C SER A 149 -9.87 -3.80 -9.36
N ILE A 150 -9.84 -3.66 -8.04
CA ILE A 150 -8.90 -2.77 -7.34
C ILE A 150 -7.45 -3.18 -7.67
N ALA A 151 -7.13 -4.46 -7.55
CA ALA A 151 -5.80 -4.98 -7.82
C ALA A 151 -5.33 -4.74 -9.27
N ARG A 152 -6.26 -4.74 -10.22
CA ARG A 152 -5.98 -4.47 -11.64
C ARG A 152 -5.94 -2.98 -11.99
N ASN A 153 -6.58 -2.11 -11.24
CA ASN A 153 -6.75 -0.71 -11.63
C ASN A 153 -5.96 0.28 -10.77
N ALA A 154 -5.58 -0.08 -9.54
CA ALA A 154 -4.76 0.76 -8.67
C ALA A 154 -3.26 0.60 -9.02
N PRO A 155 -2.58 1.63 -9.57
CA PRO A 155 -1.19 1.53 -10.00
C PRO A 155 -0.22 1.11 -8.88
N GLU A 156 -0.44 1.60 -7.67
CA GLU A 156 0.37 1.29 -6.49
C GLU A 156 0.27 -0.19 -6.13
N ILE A 157 -0.93 -0.78 -6.23
CA ILE A 157 -1.14 -2.21 -5.99
C ILE A 157 -0.48 -3.04 -7.09
N GLN A 158 -0.56 -2.62 -8.35
CA GLN A 158 0.12 -3.30 -9.45
C GLN A 158 1.64 -3.29 -9.26
N GLU A 159 2.21 -2.17 -8.80
CA GLU A 159 3.64 -2.05 -8.51
C GLU A 159 4.06 -3.01 -7.39
N ILE A 160 3.29 -3.05 -6.29
CA ILE A 160 3.52 -4.00 -5.18
C ILE A 160 3.42 -5.45 -5.67
N ALA A 161 2.36 -5.80 -6.41
CA ALA A 161 2.14 -7.16 -6.90
C ALA A 161 3.26 -7.60 -7.85
N SER A 162 3.64 -6.74 -8.81
CA SER A 162 4.74 -6.98 -9.74
C SER A 162 6.04 -7.23 -8.98
N PHE A 163 6.36 -6.37 -8.00
CA PHE A 163 7.54 -6.56 -7.18
C PHE A 163 7.46 -7.89 -6.43
N LEU A 164 6.39 -8.20 -5.70
CA LEU A 164 6.28 -9.43 -4.91
C LEU A 164 6.26 -10.72 -5.75
N SER A 165 5.82 -10.65 -7.01
CA SER A 165 5.74 -11.81 -7.92
C SER A 165 7.09 -12.30 -8.45
N ILE A 166 8.13 -11.46 -8.47
CA ILE A 166 9.45 -11.85 -8.99
C ILE A 166 10.02 -12.95 -8.09
N SER A 167 10.06 -14.15 -8.64
CA SER A 167 10.70 -15.31 -8.02
C SER A 167 12.19 -15.02 -7.87
N VAL A 168 12.72 -15.19 -6.66
CA VAL A 168 14.17 -15.14 -6.46
C VAL A 168 14.75 -16.41 -7.09
N SER A 169 15.21 -16.31 -8.32
CA SER A 169 16.12 -17.32 -8.88
C SER A 169 17.31 -17.40 -7.92
N ALA A 170 17.47 -18.53 -7.24
CA ALA A 170 18.62 -18.76 -6.39
C ALA A 170 19.88 -18.67 -7.27
N VAL A 171 20.69 -17.63 -7.03
CA VAL A 171 22.06 -17.52 -7.54
C VAL A 171 22.99 -18.10 -6.49
#